data_AF-A0A661D5B8-F1
#
_entry.id   AF-A0A661D5B8-F1
#
_cell.length_a   1.000
_cell.length_b   1.000
_cell.length_c   1.000
_cell.angle_alpha   90.00
_cell.angle_beta   90.00
_cell.angle_gamma   90.00
#
_symmetry.space_group_name_H-M   'P 1'
#
loop_
_entity.id
_entity.type
_entity.pdbx_description
1 polymer ?
#
loop_
_entity_poly.entity_id
_entity_poly.type
_entity_poly.pdbx_seq_one_letter_code
_entity_poly.pdbx_strand_id
1 'polypeptide(L)'
;MIRFQEALENAIQLVKQHYTDLGGPPVLVRDLYGRIRIALPIQAPTDESTQYDDLAALFEQALGNFSYPSVFLYKDELFDSDALFNSPDKITVSGVQSINFRVFCRSRKGNPCGCPSIKIPDNLCFGA
;
A
#
# COMPACT_ATOMS: atom_id res chain seq x y z
N MET A 1 -2.74 7.46 20.58
CA MET A 1 -3.15 6.33 19.72
C MET A 1 -3.82 6.94 18.50
N ILE A 2 -3.24 6.74 17.31
CA ILE A 2 -3.76 7.28 16.06
C ILE A 2 -4.94 6.43 15.56
N ARG A 3 -5.88 7.04 14.82
CA ARG A 3 -6.99 6.31 14.19
C ARG A 3 -6.54 5.77 12.83
N PHE A 4 -7.20 4.72 12.33
CA PHE A 4 -6.87 4.18 11.00
C PHE A 4 -7.01 5.24 9.89
N GLN A 5 -8.04 6.08 9.93
CA GLN A 5 -8.26 7.15 8.96
C GLN A 5 -7.08 8.15 8.95
N GLU A 6 -6.59 8.51 10.13
CA GLU A 6 -5.44 9.41 10.30
C GLU A 6 -4.15 8.75 9.79
N ALA A 7 -3.93 7.46 10.09
CA ALA A 7 -2.81 6.71 9.55
C ALA A 7 -2.84 6.63 8.02
N LEU A 8 -4.03 6.43 7.44
CA LEU A 8 -4.24 6.41 5.98
C LEU A 8 -3.92 7.77 5.34
N GLU A 9 -4.41 8.85 5.94
CA GLU A 9 -4.11 10.23 5.52
C GLU A 9 -2.62 10.52 5.60
N ASN A 10 -1.95 10.13 6.69
CA ASN A 10 -0.51 10.25 6.84
C ASN A 10 0.24 9.47 5.76
N ALA A 11 -0.16 8.22 5.48
CA ALA A 11 0.43 7.40 4.41
C ALA A 11 0.33 8.11 3.05
N ILE A 12 -0.84 8.65 2.75
CA ILE A 12 -1.08 9.40 1.51
C ILE A 12 -0.18 10.63 1.45
N GLN A 13 -0.09 11.42 2.52
CA GLN A 13 0.74 12.62 2.53
C GLN A 13 2.22 12.31 2.37
N LEU A 14 2.73 11.28 3.06
CA LEU A 14 4.11 10.86 2.93
C LEU A 14 4.44 10.34 1.54
N VAL A 15 3.56 9.53 0.95
CA VAL A 15 3.69 9.10 -0.44
C VAL A 15 3.74 10.28 -1.40
N LYS A 16 2.94 11.33 -1.16
CA LYS A 16 2.97 12.55 -1.98
C LYS A 16 4.28 13.33 -1.81
N GLN A 17 4.76 13.46 -0.59
CA GLN A 17 5.99 14.20 -0.27
C GLN A 17 7.23 13.51 -0.86
N HIS A 18 7.25 12.19 -0.84
CA HIS A 18 8.40 11.37 -1.26
C HIS A 18 8.17 10.66 -2.60
N TYR A 19 7.22 11.12 -3.42
CA TYR A 19 6.82 10.43 -4.65
C TYR A 19 8.00 10.18 -5.60
N THR A 20 8.91 11.16 -5.72
CA THR A 20 10.12 11.05 -6.54
C THR A 20 11.12 10.03 -6.00
N ASP A 21 11.15 9.84 -4.68
CA ASP A 21 12.08 8.95 -4.00
C ASP A 21 11.63 7.49 -4.09
N LEU A 22 10.35 7.24 -4.33
CA LEU A 22 9.72 5.92 -4.39
C LEU A 22 9.93 5.17 -5.72
N GLY A 23 10.57 5.81 -6.71
CA GLY A 23 10.94 5.17 -7.98
C GLY A 23 9.79 4.85 -8.93
N GLY A 24 8.56 5.29 -8.64
CA GLY A 24 7.40 5.13 -9.50
C GLY A 24 6.07 5.27 -8.76
N PRO A 25 4.92 5.14 -9.45
CA PRO A 25 3.60 5.28 -8.84
C PRO A 25 3.33 4.16 -7.82
N PRO A 26 3.30 4.47 -6.52
CA PRO A 26 3.15 3.45 -5.49
C PRO A 26 1.67 3.08 -5.30
N VAL A 27 1.46 1.93 -4.67
CA VAL A 27 0.13 1.40 -4.32
C VAL A 27 0.09 1.21 -2.81
N LEU A 28 -0.87 1.85 -2.14
CA LEU A 28 -1.10 1.62 -0.73
C LEU A 28 -1.94 0.35 -0.56
N VAL A 29 -1.36 -0.65 0.10
CA VAL A 29 -1.99 -1.95 0.33
C VAL A 29 -2.46 -2.00 1.77
N ARG A 30 -3.74 -2.32 1.96
CA ARG A 30 -4.31 -2.58 3.28
C ARG A 30 -4.50 -4.08 3.46
N ASP A 31 -4.05 -4.62 4.59
CA ASP A 31 -4.31 -6.02 4.92
C ASP A 31 -5.65 -6.21 5.66
N LEU A 32 -5.97 -7.47 5.98
CA LEU A 32 -7.16 -7.85 6.74
C LEU A 32 -7.18 -7.33 8.19
N TYR A 33 -6.01 -6.99 8.75
CA TYR A 33 -5.86 -6.45 10.10
C TYR A 33 -5.86 -4.91 10.12
N GLY A 34 -6.01 -4.27 8.96
CA GLY A 34 -5.98 -2.82 8.83
C GLY A 34 -4.59 -2.20 8.82
N ARG A 35 -3.53 -3.01 8.69
CA ARG A 35 -2.17 -2.51 8.49
C ARG A 35 -1.97 -2.08 7.05
N ILE A 36 -1.09 -1.10 6.89
CA ILE A 36 -0.77 -0.44 5.64
C ILE A 36 0.65 -0.86 5.22
N ARG A 37 0.79 -1.24 3.96
CA ARG A 37 2.06 -1.42 3.26
C ARG A 37 2.04 -0.62 1.97
N ILE A 38 3.20 -0.42 1.37
CA ILE A 38 3.39 0.40 0.18
C ILE A 38 4.05 -0.47 -0.87
N ALA A 39 3.27 -0.88 -1.87
CA ALA A 39 3.77 -1.62 -3.01
C ALA A 39 4.41 -0.66 -4.02
N LEU A 40 5.67 -0.93 -4.38
CA LEU A 40 6.46 -0.14 -5.30
C LEU A 40 6.63 -0.88 -6.64
N PRO A 41 6.54 -0.18 -7.78
CA PRO A 41 6.68 -0.81 -9.10
C PRO A 41 8.13 -1.12 -9.49
N ILE A 42 9.08 -0.99 -8.55
CA ILE A 42 10.52 -1.26 -8.72
C ILE A 42 10.91 -2.58 -8.07
N GLN A 43 12.02 -3.16 -8.52
CA GLN A 43 12.62 -4.34 -7.87
C GLN A 43 13.23 -3.95 -6.52
N ALA A 44 13.33 -4.91 -5.61
CA ALA A 44 14.06 -4.73 -4.37
C ALA A 44 15.51 -4.32 -4.69
N PRO A 45 16.04 -3.26 -4.05
CA PRO A 45 17.44 -2.91 -4.21
C PRO A 45 18.32 -4.08 -3.76
N THR A 46 19.33 -4.43 -4.58
CA THR A 46 20.23 -5.56 -4.31
C THR A 46 21.28 -5.24 -3.24
N ASP A 47 21.58 -3.96 -3.06
CA ASP A 47 22.46 -3.46 -2.01
C ASP A 47 21.61 -2.86 -0.87
N GLU A 48 22.13 -2.88 0.36
CA GLU A 48 21.55 -2.21 1.54
C GLU A 48 21.43 -0.69 1.28
N SER A 49 20.38 -0.31 0.56
CA SER A 49 20.15 1.07 0.17
C SER A 49 19.60 1.82 1.36
N THR A 50 20.51 2.51 2.06
CA THR A 50 20.20 3.33 3.25
C THR A 50 19.03 4.29 3.05
N GLN A 51 18.81 4.77 1.82
CA GLN A 51 17.70 5.66 1.50
C GLN A 51 16.33 5.01 1.72
N TYR A 52 16.14 3.74 1.36
CA TYR A 52 14.85 3.06 1.56
C TYR A 52 14.64 2.65 3.01
N ASP A 53 15.73 2.39 3.75
CA ASP A 53 15.65 2.10 5.18
C ASP A 53 15.24 3.34 5.98
N ASP A 54 15.84 4.50 5.69
CA ASP A 54 15.48 5.77 6.31
C ASP A 54 14.02 6.14 6.00
N LEU A 55 13.61 5.93 4.74
CA LEU A 55 12.24 6.19 4.32
C LEU A 55 11.26 5.21 5.00
N ALA A 56 11.63 3.93 5.10
CA ALA A 56 10.82 2.91 5.76
C ALA A 56 10.61 3.26 7.24
N ALA A 57 11.66 3.66 7.95
CA ALA A 57 11.59 4.10 9.34
C ALA A 57 10.65 5.31 9.50
N LEU A 58 10.71 6.27 8.57
CA LEU A 58 9.84 7.45 8.58
C LEU A 58 8.36 7.06 8.42
N PHE A 59 8.06 6.17 7.49
CA PHE A 59 6.71 5.62 7.33
C PHE A 59 6.26 4.84 8.56
N GLU A 60 7.12 3.98 9.11
CA GLU A 60 6.81 3.22 10.32
C GLU A 60 6.46 4.12 11.51
N GLN A 61 7.23 5.19 11.70
CA GLN A 61 6.98 6.16 12.75
C GLN A 61 5.64 6.88 12.55
N ALA A 62 5.32 7.29 11.33
CA ALA A 62 4.10 8.03 11.02
C ALA A 62 2.82 7.16 11.09
N LEU A 63 2.95 5.88 10.75
CA LEU A 63 1.84 4.91 10.72
C LEU A 63 1.69 4.13 12.04
N GLY A 64 2.70 4.15 12.90
CA GLY A 64 2.71 3.47 14.20
C GLY A 64 2.29 2.01 14.09
N ASN A 65 1.30 1.60 14.89
CA ASN A 65 0.80 0.22 14.92
C ASN A 65 0.10 -0.23 13.62
N PHE A 66 -0.20 0.70 12.71
CA PHE A 66 -0.72 0.37 11.39
C PHE A 66 0.39 0.07 10.38
N SER A 67 1.67 0.31 10.70
CA SER A 67 2.77 -0.11 9.84
C SER A 67 3.13 -1.59 9.98
N TYR A 68 3.86 -2.09 8.99
CA TYR A 68 4.68 -3.28 9.13
C TYR A 68 6.15 -2.89 9.29
N PRO A 69 6.98 -3.71 9.98
CA PRO A 69 8.45 -3.56 10.02
C PRO A 69 9.16 -3.65 8.65
N SER A 70 8.38 -3.95 7.60
CA SER A 70 8.79 -4.01 6.21
C SER A 70 7.61 -3.37 5.48
N VAL A 71 7.62 -2.04 5.51
CA VAL A 71 6.51 -1.21 5.02
C VAL A 71 6.44 -1.26 3.49
N PHE A 72 7.59 -1.42 2.81
CA PHE A 72 7.66 -1.56 1.37
C PHE A 72 7.44 -3.01 0.92
N LEU A 73 6.76 -3.14 -0.23
CA LEU A 73 6.62 -4.37 -0.99
C LEU A 73 7.13 -4.11 -2.40
N TYR A 74 8.19 -4.79 -2.80
CA TYR A 74 8.80 -4.58 -4.11
C TYR A 74 8.11 -5.42 -5.19
N LYS A 75 8.31 -5.04 -6.45
CA LYS A 75 7.66 -5.66 -7.61
C LYS A 75 7.89 -7.17 -7.69
N ASP A 76 9.10 -7.62 -7.37
CA ASP A 76 9.54 -9.01 -7.40
C ASP A 76 9.08 -9.84 -6.19
N GLU A 77 8.63 -9.20 -5.12
CA GLU A 77 8.04 -9.85 -3.95
C GLU A 77 6.53 -10.11 -4.11
N LEU A 78 5.90 -9.46 -5.09
CA LEU A 78 4.47 -9.51 -5.35
C LEU A 78 4.13 -10.61 -6.36
N PHE A 79 3.15 -11.44 -6.03
CA PHE A 79 2.58 -12.38 -6.98
C PHE A 79 1.70 -11.61 -7.99
N ASP A 80 1.99 -11.77 -9.28
CA ASP A 80 1.28 -11.08 -10.37
C ASP A 80 1.24 -9.54 -10.17
N SER A 81 2.44 -8.94 -10.07
CA SER A 81 2.60 -7.51 -9.82
C SER A 81 1.98 -6.65 -10.91
N ASP A 82 2.04 -7.08 -12.17
CA ASP A 82 1.43 -6.34 -13.27
C ASP A 82 -0.10 -6.25 -13.11
N ALA A 83 -0.78 -7.32 -12.66
CA ALA A 83 -2.20 -7.24 -12.34
C ALA A 83 -2.48 -6.31 -11.15
N LEU A 84 -1.60 -6.24 -10.14
CA LEU A 84 -1.75 -5.30 -9.02
C LEU A 84 -1.66 -3.84 -9.48
N PHE A 85 -0.62 -3.49 -10.23
CA PHE A 85 -0.37 -2.11 -10.64
C PHE A 85 -1.32 -1.65 -11.76
N ASN A 86 -1.88 -2.57 -12.56
CA ASN A 86 -2.80 -2.24 -13.66
C ASN A 86 -4.27 -2.56 -13.38
N SER A 87 -4.62 -3.02 -12.17
CA SER A 87 -6.00 -3.41 -11.82
C SER A 87 -7.01 -2.27 -12.02
N PRO A 88 -8.19 -2.50 -12.61
CA PRO A 88 -9.24 -1.48 -12.69
C PRO A 88 -9.86 -1.18 -11.31
N ASP A 89 -9.79 -2.13 -10.37
CA ASP A 89 -10.38 -2.01 -9.02
C ASP A 89 -9.59 -1.09 -8.06
N LYS A 90 -8.69 -0.26 -8.58
CA LYS A 90 -7.85 0.62 -7.78
C LYS A 90 -8.61 1.89 -7.46
N ILE A 91 -8.79 2.18 -6.17
CA ILE A 91 -9.29 3.49 -5.76
C ILE A 91 -8.18 4.51 -6.01
N THR A 92 -8.45 5.49 -6.87
CA THR A 92 -7.56 6.61 -7.12
C THR A 92 -7.92 7.75 -6.16
N VAL A 93 -6.99 8.18 -5.31
CA VAL A 93 -7.19 9.37 -4.49
C VAL A 93 -6.87 10.62 -5.32
N SER A 94 -7.92 11.33 -5.73
CA SER A 94 -7.84 12.57 -6.51
C SER A 94 -6.99 13.63 -5.79
N GLY A 95 -6.04 14.23 -6.52
CA GLY A 95 -5.16 15.29 -6.03
C GLY A 95 -3.67 15.06 -6.30
N VAL A 96 -3.27 13.84 -6.64
CA VAL A 96 -1.96 13.47 -7.21
C VAL A 96 -2.17 12.26 -8.14
N GLN A 97 -1.30 12.09 -9.15
CA GLN A 97 -1.25 10.90 -10.00
C GLN A 97 -1.50 9.62 -9.19
N SER A 98 -2.63 8.97 -9.48
CA SER A 98 -3.11 7.66 -9.04
C SER A 98 -2.35 6.97 -7.89
N ILE A 99 -2.64 7.36 -6.64
CA ILE A 99 -2.39 6.51 -5.46
C ILE A 99 -3.48 5.46 -5.44
N ASN A 100 -3.10 4.20 -5.58
CA ASN A 100 -4.02 3.08 -5.74
C ASN A 100 -4.19 2.33 -4.42
N PHE A 101 -5.42 1.93 -4.08
CA PHE A 101 -5.70 1.08 -2.92
C PHE A 101 -6.14 -0.31 -3.34
N ARG A 102 -5.56 -1.35 -2.72
CA ARG A 102 -6.08 -2.73 -2.83
C ARG A 102 -6.00 -3.46 -1.50
N VAL A 103 -7.04 -4.22 -1.18
CA VAL A 103 -7.06 -5.14 -0.03
C VAL A 103 -6.54 -6.49 -0.50
N PHE A 104 -5.38 -6.91 0.01
CA PHE A 104 -4.81 -8.21 -0.37
C PHE A 104 -5.05 -9.22 0.75
N CYS A 105 -5.85 -10.26 0.47
CA CYS A 105 -5.91 -11.46 1.29
C CYS A 105 -4.77 -12.38 0.85
N ARG A 106 -3.75 -12.56 1.71
CA ARG A 106 -2.65 -13.49 1.44
C ARG A 106 -3.21 -14.92 1.39
N SER A 107 -3.43 -15.48 0.19
CA SER A 107 -3.70 -16.92 0.04
C SER A 107 -2.40 -17.67 0.30
N ARG A 108 -2.39 -18.54 1.32
CA ARG A 108 -1.30 -19.51 1.48
C ARG A 108 -1.42 -20.54 0.35
N LYS A 109 -0.30 -20.85 -0.31
CA LYS A 109 -0.21 -21.92 -1.33
C LYS A 109 -1.03 -23.14 -0.87
N GLY A 110 -2.08 -23.46 -1.63
CA GLY A 110 -2.86 -24.69 -1.45
C GLY A 110 -4.32 -24.53 -1.00
N ASN A 111 -4.85 -23.31 -0.82
CA ASN A 111 -6.29 -23.15 -0.57
C ASN A 111 -6.90 -22.00 -1.40
N PRO A 112 -7.86 -22.28 -2.30
CA PRO A 112 -8.66 -21.25 -2.95
C PRO A 112 -9.63 -20.68 -1.91
N CYS A 113 -9.15 -19.74 -1.10
CA CYS A 113 -10.04 -18.97 -0.24
C CYS A 113 -10.94 -18.13 -1.15
N GLY A 114 -12.20 -18.54 -1.31
CA GLY A 114 -13.23 -17.66 -1.82
C GLY A 114 -13.23 -16.39 -1.00
N CYS A 115 -12.92 -15.25 -1.62
CA CYS A 115 -13.07 -13.95 -0.99
C CYS A 115 -14.55 -13.78 -0.66
N PRO A 116 -14.98 -13.72 0.62
CA PRO A 116 -16.30 -13.20 0.91
C PRO A 116 -16.28 -11.74 0.45
N SER A 117 -17.23 -11.37 -0.40
CA SER A 117 -17.44 -10.00 -0.85
C SER A 117 -17.50 -9.09 0.38
N ILE A 118 -16.39 -8.42 0.68
CA ILE A 118 -16.35 -7.41 1.74
C ILE A 118 -17.23 -6.28 1.23
N LYS A 119 -18.41 -6.12 1.84
CA LYS A 119 -19.22 -4.92 1.68
C LYS A 119 -18.38 -3.76 2.18
N ILE A 120 -17.86 -2.97 1.24
CA ILE A 120 -17.31 -1.65 1.54
C ILE A 120 -18.50 -0.84 2.08
N PRO A 121 -18.42 -0.25 3.27
CA PRO A 121 -19.49 0.62 3.76
C PRO A 121 -19.68 1.77 2.77
N ASP A 122 -20.92 2.09 2.43
CA ASP A 122 -21.32 3.06 1.39
C ASP A 122 -20.65 4.44 1.53
N ASN A 123 -20.13 4.74 2.73
CA ASN A 123 -19.45 5.98 3.08
C ASN A 123 -18.03 6.12 2.46
N LEU A 124 -17.53 5.10 1.76
CA LEU A 124 -16.25 5.12 1.02
C LEU A 124 -16.43 5.12 -0.50
N CYS A 125 -17.66 5.16 -1.00
CA CYS A 125 -17.98 5.38 -2.40
C CYS A 125 -18.26 6.87 -2.62
N PHE A 126 -17.24 7.65 -2.98
CA PHE A 126 -17.48 8.97 -3.57
C PHE A 126 -17.93 8.76 -5.01
N GLY A 127 -19.22 9.01 -5.24
CA GLY A 127 -19.88 8.84 -6.53
C GLY A 127 -19.62 9.97 -7.53
N ALA A 128 -19.81 9.56 -8.79
CA ALA A 128 -19.85 10.29 -10.05
C ALA A 128 -18.53 10.88 -10.57
#